data_AF-A0A957TTH6-F1
#
_entry.id   AF-A0A957TTH6-F1
#
_cell.length_a   1.000
_cell.length_b   1.000
_cell.length_c   1.000
_cell.angle_alpha   90.00
_cell.angle_beta   90.00
_cell.angle_gamma   90.00
#
_symmetry.space_group_name_H-M   'P 1'
#
loop_
_entity.id
_entity.type
_entity.pdbx_description
1 polymer ?
#
loop_
_entity_poly.entity_id
_entity_poly.type
_entity_poly.pdbx_seq_one_letter_code
_entity_poly.pdbx_strand_id
1 'polypeptide(L)'
;ADALRDLIPDAGHLLHMPSHIDILCGHYYNAVVANSRAIAVDQHYVAWEGVRNVYTMYRAHNLHFKIYAAMFMGQLQTALNAADELMAALPEEVLRIAEPPMADVLESLVSMKQHVLIRFGQWQAILDAPFPVDQELYCHTTAILHYAKGVAHAATGNVAAAERERELFTAACRRVPESRNHFNNSCADVLAVAAEMLNGEVEYRKGNYEQAYAHLRASVALDDGLAYAEPWGWMQPTRHALGALLLEQGHAAEALAVYRADLGLDNTLSRPSQHPENVWSLHGYIESLHRLDRCAEAEALQPRLDLALARADVPIHASCFCRLDV
;
A
#
# COMPACT_ATOMS: atom_id res chain seq x y z
N ALA A 1 -12.63 12.36 16.40
CA ALA A 1 -11.95 11.10 16.72
C ALA A 1 -12.15 10.72 18.19
N ASP A 2 -11.69 11.54 19.13
CA ASP A 2 -11.55 11.12 20.54
C ASP A 2 -12.87 10.78 21.24
N ALA A 3 -13.96 11.48 20.94
CA ALA A 3 -15.27 11.19 21.52
C ALA A 3 -15.83 9.79 21.20
N LEU A 4 -15.34 9.14 20.13
CA LEU A 4 -15.81 7.81 19.71
C LEU A 4 -14.98 6.65 20.26
N ARG A 5 -13.73 6.88 20.67
CA ARG A 5 -12.74 5.81 20.95
C ARG A 5 -13.17 4.81 22.02
N ASP A 6 -14.00 5.25 22.97
CA ASP A 6 -14.45 4.44 24.10
C ASP A 6 -15.98 4.47 24.27
N LEU A 7 -16.72 5.01 23.29
CA LEU A 7 -18.16 5.23 23.42
C LEU A 7 -18.96 3.91 23.38
N ILE A 8 -18.61 3.00 22.48
CA ILE A 8 -19.24 1.68 22.32
C ILE A 8 -18.13 0.63 22.22
N PRO A 9 -17.54 0.21 23.35
CA PRO A 9 -16.30 -0.56 23.37
C PRO A 9 -16.43 -1.98 22.80
N ASP A 10 -17.63 -2.54 22.73
CA ASP A 10 -17.88 -3.89 22.19
C ASP A 10 -18.27 -3.87 20.69
N ALA A 11 -18.24 -2.70 20.04
CA ALA A 11 -18.51 -2.57 18.60
C ALA A 11 -17.19 -2.31 17.86
N GLY A 12 -16.60 -3.36 17.29
CA GLY A 12 -15.30 -3.30 16.59
C GLY A 12 -15.26 -2.21 15.52
N HIS A 13 -16.29 -2.11 14.68
CA HIS A 13 -16.38 -1.03 13.68
C HIS A 13 -16.34 0.38 14.31
N LEU A 14 -17.02 0.63 15.43
CA LEU A 14 -17.04 1.95 16.07
C LEU A 14 -15.73 2.30 16.78
N LEU A 15 -15.04 1.29 17.34
CA LEU A 15 -13.68 1.45 17.86
C LEU A 15 -12.69 1.85 16.78
N HIS A 16 -12.89 1.32 15.57
CA HIS A 16 -12.10 1.63 14.41
C HIS A 16 -12.35 3.04 13.88
N MET A 17 -13.60 3.52 13.81
CA MET A 17 -13.96 4.79 13.12
C MET A 17 -13.03 6.00 13.39
N PRO A 18 -12.54 6.26 14.63
CA PRO A 18 -11.54 7.30 14.88
C PRO A 18 -10.30 7.23 13.98
N SER A 19 -9.88 6.04 13.55
CA SER A 19 -8.68 5.82 12.77
C SER A 19 -8.71 6.46 11.38
N HIS A 20 -9.90 6.68 10.81
CA HIS A 20 -10.05 7.43 9.56
C HIS A 20 -9.42 8.84 9.68
N ILE A 21 -9.79 9.57 10.73
CA ILE A 21 -9.21 10.89 11.02
C ILE A 21 -7.74 10.77 11.41
N ASP A 22 -7.37 9.74 12.18
CA ASP A 22 -5.97 9.55 12.58
C ASP A 22 -5.05 9.38 11.35
N ILE A 23 -5.44 8.55 10.37
CA ILE A 23 -4.67 8.35 9.14
C ILE A 23 -4.56 9.65 8.36
N LEU A 24 -5.68 10.36 8.16
CA LEU A 24 -5.66 11.64 7.45
C LEU A 24 -4.73 12.63 8.15
N CYS A 25 -4.66 12.65 9.47
CA CYS A 25 -3.79 13.53 10.25
C CYS A 25 -2.34 13.04 10.41
N GLY A 26 -1.96 11.88 9.87
CA GLY A 26 -0.61 11.32 10.04
C GLY A 26 -0.38 10.65 11.40
N HIS A 27 -1.44 10.45 12.18
CA HIS A 27 -1.40 9.78 13.48
C HIS A 27 -1.47 8.24 13.31
N TYR A 28 -0.61 7.67 12.47
CA TYR A 28 -0.65 6.25 12.09
C TYR A 28 -0.58 5.29 13.30
N TYR A 29 0.12 5.68 14.37
CA TYR A 29 0.16 4.87 15.60
C TYR A 29 -1.23 4.74 16.23
N ASN A 30 -1.98 5.84 16.32
CA ASN A 30 -3.33 5.82 16.88
C ASN A 30 -4.25 4.94 16.02
N ALA A 31 -4.06 4.97 14.69
CA ALA A 31 -4.77 4.08 13.78
C ALA A 31 -4.44 2.60 14.05
N VAL A 32 -3.16 2.22 14.23
CA VAL A 32 -2.79 0.84 14.58
C VAL A 32 -3.37 0.43 15.94
N VAL A 33 -3.37 1.31 16.94
CA VAL A 33 -3.94 1.03 18.26
C VAL A 33 -5.46 0.82 18.18
N ALA A 34 -6.18 1.75 17.55
CA ALA A 34 -7.63 1.67 17.40
C ALA A 34 -8.06 0.40 16.65
N ASN A 35 -7.37 0.09 15.54
CA ASN A 35 -7.66 -1.11 14.76
C ASN A 35 -7.29 -2.39 15.51
N SER A 36 -6.22 -2.41 16.29
CA SER A 36 -5.88 -3.58 17.10
C SER A 36 -6.94 -3.86 18.17
N ARG A 37 -7.50 -2.81 18.79
CA ARG A 37 -8.64 -2.95 19.72
C ARG A 37 -9.90 -3.46 18.99
N ALA A 38 -10.20 -2.90 17.83
CA ALA A 38 -11.33 -3.30 17.01
C ALA A 38 -11.24 -4.78 16.61
N ILE A 39 -10.07 -5.23 16.13
CA ILE A 39 -9.81 -6.62 15.75
C ILE A 39 -9.99 -7.57 16.94
N ALA A 40 -9.50 -7.22 18.13
CA ALA A 40 -9.68 -8.05 19.32
C ALA A 40 -11.17 -8.21 19.68
N VAL A 41 -11.97 -7.15 19.56
CA VAL A 41 -13.43 -7.20 19.76
C VAL A 41 -14.10 -8.04 18.67
N ASP A 42 -13.67 -7.88 17.42
CA ASP A 42 -14.18 -8.66 16.29
C ASP A 42 -13.93 -10.17 16.45
N GLN A 43 -12.81 -10.57 17.07
CA GLN A 43 -12.52 -11.97 17.36
C GLN A 43 -13.56 -12.60 18.32
N HIS A 44 -14.05 -11.84 19.30
CA HIS A 44 -15.15 -12.30 20.17
C HIS A 44 -16.44 -12.51 19.38
N TYR A 45 -16.76 -11.59 18.46
CA TYR A 45 -17.93 -11.73 17.58
C TYR A 45 -17.82 -12.97 16.68
N VAL A 46 -16.64 -13.22 16.10
CA VAL A 46 -16.40 -14.42 15.27
C VAL A 46 -16.56 -15.70 16.06
N ALA A 47 -16.08 -15.73 17.30
CA ALA A 47 -16.25 -16.90 18.17
C ALA A 47 -17.73 -17.21 18.47
N TRP A 48 -18.59 -16.18 18.42
CA TRP A 48 -20.02 -16.30 18.68
C TRP A 48 -20.85 -16.62 17.43
N GLU A 49 -20.64 -15.87 16.33
CA GLU A 49 -21.50 -15.91 15.12
C GLU A 49 -20.83 -16.58 13.90
N GLY A 50 -19.50 -16.75 13.94
CA GLY A 50 -18.70 -17.21 12.81
C GLY A 50 -18.42 -16.11 11.76
N VAL A 51 -17.92 -16.53 10.59
CA VAL A 51 -17.40 -15.62 9.54
C VAL A 51 -18.35 -15.40 8.37
N ARG A 52 -19.44 -16.18 8.25
CA ARG A 52 -20.36 -16.16 7.10
C ARG A 52 -21.47 -15.13 7.27
N ASN A 53 -21.09 -13.88 7.45
CA ASN A 53 -22.03 -12.76 7.62
C ASN A 53 -21.48 -11.47 7.00
N VAL A 54 -22.36 -10.49 6.80
CA VAL A 54 -22.01 -9.18 6.23
C VAL A 54 -21.04 -8.39 7.12
N TYR A 55 -20.97 -8.70 8.42
CA TYR A 55 -20.04 -8.04 9.34
C TYR A 55 -18.57 -8.35 9.01
N THR A 56 -18.29 -9.45 8.31
CA THR A 56 -16.96 -9.77 7.79
C THR A 56 -16.38 -8.66 6.91
N MET A 57 -17.20 -7.87 6.20
CA MET A 57 -16.72 -6.72 5.43
C MET A 57 -16.07 -5.66 6.34
N TYR A 58 -16.70 -5.35 7.48
CA TYR A 58 -16.17 -4.39 8.45
C TYR A 58 -14.93 -4.91 9.16
N ARG A 59 -14.90 -6.22 9.47
CA ARG A 59 -13.72 -6.87 10.06
C ARG A 59 -12.51 -6.81 9.12
N ALA A 60 -12.72 -7.12 7.84
CA ALA A 60 -11.69 -7.01 6.81
C ALA A 60 -11.19 -5.57 6.66
N HIS A 61 -12.10 -4.59 6.73
CA HIS A 61 -11.77 -3.16 6.70
C HIS A 61 -10.89 -2.72 7.88
N ASN A 62 -11.18 -3.18 9.10
CA ASN A 62 -10.36 -2.90 10.28
C ASN A 62 -8.94 -3.44 10.12
N LEU A 63 -8.80 -4.67 9.61
CA LEU A 63 -7.50 -5.27 9.31
C LEU A 63 -6.76 -4.49 8.22
N HIS A 64 -7.46 -4.11 7.14
CA HIS A 64 -6.90 -3.33 6.05
C HIS A 64 -6.32 -1.98 6.51
N PHE A 65 -7.03 -1.26 7.39
CA PHE A 65 -6.54 -0.04 8.01
C PHE A 65 -5.27 -0.25 8.87
N LYS A 66 -5.22 -1.34 9.63
CA LYS A 66 -4.04 -1.68 10.43
C LYS A 66 -2.83 -1.93 9.52
N ILE A 67 -3.01 -2.64 8.41
CA ILE A 67 -1.95 -2.87 7.42
C ILE A 67 -1.44 -1.53 6.87
N TYR A 68 -2.34 -0.67 6.41
CA TYR A 68 -2.00 0.62 5.84
C TYR A 68 -1.21 1.49 6.84
N ALA A 69 -1.74 1.67 8.05
CA ALA A 69 -1.07 2.48 9.07
C ALA A 69 0.30 1.91 9.49
N ALA A 70 0.43 0.58 9.59
CA ALA A 70 1.70 -0.07 9.89
C ALA A 70 2.73 0.12 8.78
N MET A 71 2.32 0.03 7.50
CA MET A 71 3.19 0.34 6.36
C MET A 71 3.73 1.77 6.43
N PHE A 72 2.90 2.75 6.81
CA PHE A 72 3.28 4.15 6.88
C PHE A 72 4.15 4.52 8.09
N MET A 73 4.19 3.66 9.11
CA MET A 73 5.14 3.77 10.24
C MET A 73 6.43 2.99 10.03
N GLY A 74 6.57 2.24 8.92
CA GLY A 74 7.70 1.35 8.73
C GLY A 74 7.71 0.17 9.70
N GLN A 75 6.52 -0.38 10.02
CA GLN A 75 6.36 -1.55 10.89
C GLN A 75 6.03 -2.82 10.09
N LEU A 76 7.07 -3.52 9.65
CA LEU A 76 6.99 -4.76 8.87
C LEU A 76 6.19 -5.83 9.60
N GLN A 77 6.53 -6.12 10.86
CA GLN A 77 5.93 -7.26 11.54
C GLN A 77 4.45 -7.03 11.83
N THR A 78 4.08 -5.80 12.23
CA THR A 78 2.68 -5.41 12.42
C THR A 78 1.89 -5.51 11.13
N ALA A 79 2.46 -5.05 10.01
CA ALA A 79 1.80 -5.11 8.70
C ALA A 79 1.63 -6.55 8.19
N LEU A 80 2.66 -7.39 8.31
CA LEU A 80 2.59 -8.81 7.92
C LEU A 80 1.57 -9.58 8.75
N ASN A 81 1.59 -9.43 10.06
CA ASN A 81 0.63 -10.12 10.94
C ASN A 81 -0.82 -9.73 10.58
N ALA A 82 -1.08 -8.43 10.38
CA ALA A 82 -2.41 -7.97 10.00
C ALA A 82 -2.83 -8.45 8.60
N ALA A 83 -1.90 -8.54 7.65
CA ALA A 83 -2.16 -9.08 6.32
C ALA A 83 -2.47 -10.59 6.35
N ASP A 84 -1.75 -11.35 7.17
CA ASP A 84 -2.03 -12.78 7.38
C ASP A 84 -3.39 -13.00 8.04
N GLU A 85 -3.73 -12.18 9.05
CA GLU A 85 -5.05 -12.20 9.68
C GLU A 85 -6.17 -11.82 8.69
N LEU A 86 -5.93 -10.84 7.79
CA LEU A 86 -6.88 -10.46 6.74
C LEU A 86 -7.13 -11.59 5.74
N MET A 87 -6.06 -12.24 5.27
CA MET A 87 -6.18 -13.40 4.38
C MET A 87 -6.96 -14.53 5.06
N ALA A 88 -6.68 -14.81 6.34
CA ALA A 88 -7.39 -15.83 7.11
C ALA A 88 -8.86 -15.48 7.38
N ALA A 89 -9.20 -14.19 7.48
CA ALA A 89 -10.57 -13.72 7.69
C ALA A 89 -11.45 -13.83 6.43
N LEU A 90 -10.85 -14.05 5.25
CA LEU A 90 -11.52 -14.15 3.96
C LEU A 90 -11.31 -15.53 3.32
N PRO A 91 -11.72 -16.64 3.97
CA PRO A 91 -11.60 -17.96 3.40
C PRO A 91 -12.50 -18.11 2.16
N GLU A 92 -12.21 -19.11 1.34
CA GLU A 92 -12.95 -19.39 0.10
C GLU A 92 -14.47 -19.50 0.31
N GLU A 93 -14.91 -20.08 1.43
CA GLU A 93 -16.35 -20.20 1.76
C GLU A 93 -17.05 -18.85 1.96
N VAL A 94 -16.32 -17.79 2.34
CA VAL A 94 -16.82 -16.43 2.42
C VAL A 94 -16.88 -15.82 1.01
N LEU A 95 -15.80 -15.94 0.24
CA LEU A 95 -15.73 -15.37 -1.11
C LEU A 95 -16.74 -15.99 -2.07
N ARG A 96 -17.08 -17.28 -1.90
CA ARG A 96 -18.09 -17.98 -2.72
C ARG A 96 -19.54 -17.67 -2.36
N ILE A 97 -19.81 -16.81 -1.38
CA ILE A 97 -21.18 -16.33 -1.12
C ILE A 97 -21.62 -15.49 -2.31
N ALA A 98 -22.69 -15.95 -2.99
CA ALA A 98 -23.22 -15.29 -4.19
C ALA A 98 -24.14 -14.10 -3.86
N GLU A 99 -24.81 -14.14 -2.70
CA GLU A 99 -25.75 -13.10 -2.26
C GLU A 99 -25.47 -12.70 -0.80
N PRO A 100 -24.94 -11.48 -0.55
CA PRO A 100 -24.37 -10.56 -1.55
C PRO A 100 -23.10 -11.16 -2.21
N PRO A 101 -22.69 -10.70 -3.40
CA PRO A 101 -21.55 -11.27 -4.13
C PRO A 101 -20.23 -10.93 -3.44
N MET A 102 -19.80 -11.75 -2.49
CA MET A 102 -18.68 -11.41 -1.60
C MET A 102 -17.34 -11.34 -2.32
N ALA A 103 -17.11 -12.17 -3.34
CA ALA A 103 -15.90 -12.08 -4.16
C ALA A 103 -15.77 -10.70 -4.84
N ASP A 104 -16.87 -10.09 -5.26
CA ASP A 104 -16.87 -8.77 -5.91
C ASP A 104 -16.44 -7.63 -4.99
N VAL A 105 -16.59 -7.82 -3.68
CA VAL A 105 -16.33 -6.78 -2.66
C VAL A 105 -15.03 -7.04 -1.89
N LEU A 106 -14.68 -8.32 -1.66
CA LEU A 106 -13.65 -8.69 -0.69
C LEU A 106 -12.43 -9.36 -1.29
N GLU A 107 -12.50 -9.93 -2.50
CA GLU A 107 -11.38 -10.70 -3.04
C GLU A 107 -10.12 -9.84 -3.24
N SER A 108 -10.29 -8.57 -3.61
CA SER A 108 -9.16 -7.65 -3.79
C SER A 108 -8.39 -7.37 -2.49
N LEU A 109 -8.99 -7.59 -1.31
CA LEU A 109 -8.33 -7.43 -0.02
C LEU A 109 -7.39 -8.60 0.33
N VAL A 110 -7.54 -9.76 -0.32
CA VAL A 110 -6.67 -10.92 -0.10
C VAL A 110 -5.23 -10.63 -0.52
N SER A 111 -5.03 -9.77 -1.52
CA SER A 111 -3.71 -9.43 -2.05
C SER A 111 -2.95 -8.36 -1.28
N MET A 112 -3.45 -7.89 -0.14
CA MET A 112 -2.78 -6.84 0.64
C MET A 112 -1.41 -7.26 1.16
N LYS A 113 -1.20 -8.56 1.40
CA LYS A 113 0.11 -9.09 1.79
C LYS A 113 1.20 -8.77 0.75
N GLN A 114 0.88 -8.82 -0.54
CA GLN A 114 1.84 -8.50 -1.60
C GLN A 114 2.28 -7.04 -1.55
N HIS A 115 1.38 -6.11 -1.23
CA HIS A 115 1.73 -4.70 -1.02
C HIS A 115 2.67 -4.52 0.18
N VAL A 116 2.43 -5.24 1.28
CA VAL A 116 3.34 -5.24 2.44
C VAL A 116 4.72 -5.75 2.03
N LEU A 117 4.79 -6.89 1.34
CA LEU A 117 6.06 -7.47 0.93
C LEU A 117 6.85 -6.54 -0.01
N ILE A 118 6.18 -5.88 -0.96
CA ILE A 118 6.81 -4.88 -1.84
C ILE A 118 7.33 -3.70 -1.03
N ARG A 119 6.50 -3.17 -0.12
CA ARG A 119 6.83 -2.00 0.70
C ARG A 119 8.13 -2.16 1.47
N PHE A 120 8.37 -3.37 1.95
CA PHE A 120 9.50 -3.72 2.80
C PHE A 120 10.58 -4.54 2.09
N GLY A 121 10.57 -4.56 0.74
CA GLY A 121 11.60 -5.20 -0.07
C GLY A 121 11.76 -6.70 0.20
N GLN A 122 10.69 -7.39 0.60
CA GLN A 122 10.69 -8.83 0.90
C GLN A 122 10.63 -9.64 -0.41
N TRP A 123 11.59 -9.40 -1.31
CA TRP A 123 11.59 -9.90 -2.68
C TRP A 123 11.55 -11.42 -2.74
N GLN A 124 12.37 -12.10 -1.93
CA GLN A 124 12.40 -13.56 -1.92
C GLN A 124 11.05 -14.15 -1.49
N ALA A 125 10.40 -13.58 -0.47
CA ALA A 125 9.08 -14.01 -0.04
C ALA A 125 8.01 -13.83 -1.13
N ILE A 126 8.12 -12.79 -1.97
CA ILE A 126 7.24 -12.61 -3.15
C ILE A 126 7.51 -13.68 -4.20
N LEU A 127 8.79 -13.95 -4.50
CA LEU A 127 9.18 -14.95 -5.51
C LEU A 127 8.76 -16.36 -5.09
N ASP A 128 8.81 -16.67 -3.80
CA ASP A 128 8.39 -17.95 -3.24
C ASP A 128 6.87 -18.07 -3.02
N ALA A 129 6.13 -16.94 -3.06
CA ALA A 129 4.68 -16.96 -2.83
C ALA A 129 3.98 -17.82 -3.90
N PRO A 130 3.16 -18.81 -3.50
CA PRO A 130 2.41 -19.63 -4.44
C PRO A 130 1.25 -18.84 -5.03
N PHE A 131 0.82 -19.23 -6.24
CA PHE A 131 -0.46 -18.78 -6.78
C PHE A 131 -1.61 -19.55 -6.11
N PRO A 132 -2.79 -18.91 -5.96
CA PRO A 132 -3.99 -19.62 -5.51
C PRO A 132 -4.36 -20.73 -6.51
N VAL A 133 -4.94 -21.82 -5.98
CA VAL A 133 -5.39 -22.95 -6.82
C VAL A 133 -6.53 -22.51 -7.74
N ASP A 134 -7.53 -21.82 -7.19
CA ASP A 134 -8.64 -21.24 -7.97
C ASP A 134 -8.33 -19.79 -8.39
N GLN A 135 -7.57 -19.63 -9.47
CA GLN A 135 -7.24 -18.30 -10.00
C GLN A 135 -8.43 -17.58 -10.65
N GLU A 136 -9.58 -18.25 -10.84
CA GLU A 136 -10.79 -17.61 -11.34
C GLU A 136 -11.51 -16.88 -10.21
N LEU A 137 -11.63 -17.52 -9.05
CA LEU A 137 -12.11 -16.87 -7.84
C LEU A 137 -11.14 -15.76 -7.41
N TYR A 138 -9.85 -16.08 -7.29
CA TYR A 138 -8.79 -15.17 -6.82
C TYR A 138 -8.15 -14.38 -7.97
N CYS A 139 -8.97 -13.83 -8.86
CA CYS A 139 -8.52 -13.20 -10.10
C CYS A 139 -7.69 -11.92 -9.87
N HIS A 140 -8.11 -11.03 -8.96
CA HIS A 140 -7.35 -9.82 -8.63
C HIS A 140 -6.05 -10.20 -7.92
N THR A 141 -6.12 -11.12 -6.96
CA THR A 141 -4.95 -11.62 -6.23
C THR A 141 -3.92 -12.24 -7.18
N THR A 142 -4.37 -12.99 -8.18
CA THR A 142 -3.49 -13.56 -9.21
C THR A 142 -2.79 -12.48 -10.02
N ALA A 143 -3.50 -11.42 -10.42
CA ALA A 143 -2.89 -10.28 -11.11
C ALA A 143 -1.86 -9.57 -10.20
N ILE A 144 -2.22 -9.26 -8.96
CA ILE A 144 -1.29 -8.61 -8.02
C ILE A 144 -0.06 -9.49 -7.71
N LEU A 145 -0.18 -10.82 -7.68
CA LEU A 145 0.96 -11.72 -7.53
C LEU A 145 1.94 -11.63 -8.72
N HIS A 146 1.44 -11.61 -9.96
CA HIS A 146 2.29 -11.37 -11.13
C HIS A 146 2.95 -10.00 -11.09
N TYR A 147 2.20 -8.95 -10.74
CA TYR A 147 2.74 -7.60 -10.52
C TYR A 147 3.88 -7.61 -9.50
N ALA A 148 3.65 -8.18 -8.32
CA ALA A 148 4.63 -8.23 -7.25
C ALA A 148 5.89 -9.01 -7.65
N LYS A 149 5.73 -10.17 -8.30
CA LYS A 149 6.87 -10.97 -8.81
C LYS A 149 7.64 -10.21 -9.88
N GLY A 150 6.96 -9.46 -10.76
CA GLY A 150 7.58 -8.60 -11.76
C GLY A 150 8.43 -7.50 -11.12
N VAL A 151 7.89 -6.79 -10.13
CA VAL A 151 8.65 -5.78 -9.36
C VAL A 151 9.82 -6.43 -8.61
N ALA A 152 9.62 -7.58 -7.96
CA ALA A 152 10.69 -8.29 -7.26
C ALA A 152 11.82 -8.74 -8.20
N HIS A 153 11.50 -9.25 -9.38
CA HIS A 153 12.50 -9.58 -10.40
C HIS A 153 13.23 -8.36 -10.94
N ALA A 154 12.52 -7.23 -11.13
CA ALA A 154 13.15 -5.97 -11.53
C ALA A 154 14.12 -5.48 -10.43
N ALA A 155 13.67 -5.40 -9.18
CA ALA A 155 14.46 -4.98 -8.03
C ALA A 155 15.68 -5.90 -7.76
N THR A 156 15.62 -7.17 -8.17
CA THR A 156 16.76 -8.11 -8.04
C THR A 156 17.59 -8.26 -9.31
N GLY A 157 17.37 -7.42 -10.33
CA GLY A 157 18.16 -7.38 -11.56
C GLY A 157 17.84 -8.47 -12.59
N ASN A 158 16.84 -9.31 -12.34
CA ASN A 158 16.40 -10.35 -13.28
C ASN A 158 15.38 -9.79 -14.29
N VAL A 159 15.84 -8.90 -15.16
CA VAL A 159 15.01 -8.19 -16.15
C VAL A 159 14.22 -9.16 -17.03
N ALA A 160 14.83 -10.25 -17.50
CA ALA A 160 14.16 -11.22 -18.36
C ALA A 160 12.97 -11.91 -17.65
N ALA A 161 13.06 -12.16 -16.34
CA ALA A 161 11.94 -12.68 -15.58
C ALA A 161 10.90 -11.60 -15.29
N ALA A 162 11.32 -10.37 -15.02
CA ALA A 162 10.41 -9.23 -14.84
C ALA A 162 9.54 -8.97 -16.08
N GLU A 163 10.12 -9.05 -17.29
CA GLU A 163 9.38 -8.92 -18.54
C GLU A 163 8.37 -10.05 -18.75
N ARG A 164 8.70 -11.29 -18.38
CA ARG A 164 7.75 -12.41 -18.41
C ARG A 164 6.59 -12.20 -17.44
N GLU A 165 6.87 -11.77 -16.21
CA GLU A 165 5.83 -11.46 -15.24
C GLU A 165 4.95 -10.27 -15.68
N ARG A 166 5.51 -9.29 -16.39
CA ARG A 166 4.74 -8.19 -17.02
C ARG A 166 3.75 -8.69 -18.07
N GLU A 167 4.14 -9.65 -18.91
CA GLU A 167 3.24 -10.28 -19.88
C GLU A 167 2.14 -11.09 -19.18
N LEU A 168 2.51 -11.88 -18.17
CA LEU A 168 1.57 -12.68 -17.38
C LEU A 168 0.58 -11.81 -16.59
N PHE A 169 1.07 -10.72 -15.99
CA PHE A 169 0.25 -9.69 -15.36
C PHE A 169 -0.79 -9.13 -16.32
N THR A 170 -0.37 -8.73 -17.52
CA THR A 170 -1.27 -8.22 -18.57
C THR A 170 -2.36 -9.23 -18.94
N ALA A 171 -1.99 -10.52 -19.03
CA ALA A 171 -2.95 -11.59 -19.29
C ALA A 171 -3.91 -11.81 -18.10
N ALA A 172 -3.40 -11.75 -16.87
CA ALA A 172 -4.20 -11.90 -15.65
C ALA A 172 -5.22 -10.76 -15.47
N CYS A 173 -4.85 -9.51 -15.77
CA CYS A 173 -5.77 -8.37 -15.72
C CYS A 173 -7.01 -8.56 -16.60
N ARG A 174 -6.86 -9.19 -17.78
CA ARG A 174 -7.98 -9.47 -18.69
C ARG A 174 -8.98 -10.51 -18.15
N ARG A 175 -8.60 -11.26 -17.11
CA ARG A 175 -9.46 -12.25 -16.45
C ARG A 175 -10.26 -11.67 -15.29
N VAL A 176 -9.96 -10.43 -14.86
CA VAL A 176 -10.67 -9.77 -13.77
C VAL A 176 -12.01 -9.25 -14.30
N PRO A 177 -13.16 -9.69 -13.75
CA PRO A 177 -14.46 -9.21 -14.18
C PRO A 177 -14.66 -7.72 -13.87
N GLU A 178 -15.47 -7.03 -14.68
CA GLU A 178 -15.86 -5.63 -14.43
C GLU A 178 -16.62 -5.45 -13.10
N SER A 179 -17.27 -6.50 -12.60
CA SER A 179 -17.96 -6.48 -11.30
C SER A 179 -17.01 -6.45 -10.10
N ARG A 180 -15.72 -6.75 -10.30
CA ARG A 180 -14.75 -6.84 -9.22
C ARG A 180 -14.34 -5.44 -8.79
N ASN A 181 -14.58 -5.11 -7.52
CA ASN A 181 -14.31 -3.79 -6.97
C ASN A 181 -13.28 -3.84 -5.83
N HIS A 182 -12.67 -2.69 -5.62
CA HIS A 182 -11.87 -2.38 -4.46
C HIS A 182 -12.43 -1.09 -3.85
N PHE A 183 -13.32 -1.27 -2.87
CA PHE A 183 -14.17 -0.20 -2.33
C PHE A 183 -14.88 0.58 -3.45
N ASN A 184 -14.57 1.87 -3.60
CA ASN A 184 -15.21 2.78 -4.55
C ASN A 184 -14.57 2.74 -5.96
N ASN A 185 -13.52 1.95 -6.15
CA ASN A 185 -12.80 1.83 -7.41
C ASN A 185 -13.03 0.45 -8.04
N SER A 186 -13.02 0.38 -9.36
CA SER A 186 -12.95 -0.92 -10.03
C SER A 186 -11.57 -1.55 -9.81
N CYS A 187 -11.51 -2.88 -9.75
CA CYS A 187 -10.22 -3.58 -9.73
C CYS A 187 -9.41 -3.28 -11.01
N ALA A 188 -10.08 -3.01 -12.14
CA ALA A 188 -9.40 -2.66 -13.39
C ALA A 188 -8.63 -1.34 -13.27
N ASP A 189 -9.21 -0.31 -12.63
CA ASP A 189 -8.55 0.98 -12.41
C ASP A 189 -7.34 0.84 -11.47
N VAL A 190 -7.48 0.07 -10.38
CA VAL A 190 -6.37 -0.21 -9.46
C VAL A 190 -5.24 -0.97 -10.18
N LEU A 191 -5.58 -1.95 -11.03
CA LEU A 191 -4.59 -2.69 -11.82
C LEU A 191 -3.94 -1.83 -12.91
N ALA A 192 -4.58 -0.75 -13.39
CA ALA A 192 -3.94 0.19 -14.29
C ALA A 192 -2.79 0.96 -13.59
N VAL A 193 -2.94 1.30 -12.31
CA VAL A 193 -1.85 1.87 -11.49
C VAL A 193 -0.67 0.89 -11.42
N ALA A 194 -0.96 -0.38 -11.13
CA ALA A 194 0.03 -1.46 -11.05
C ALA A 194 0.75 -1.69 -12.39
N ALA A 195 0.04 -1.59 -13.52
CA ALA A 195 0.60 -1.75 -14.85
C ALA A 195 1.69 -0.72 -15.12
N GLU A 196 1.38 0.56 -14.90
CA GLU A 196 2.33 1.66 -15.09
C GLU A 196 3.49 1.60 -14.09
N MET A 197 3.24 1.18 -12.85
CA MET A 197 4.30 0.95 -11.87
C MET A 197 5.27 -0.15 -12.34
N LEU A 198 4.75 -1.29 -12.77
CA LEU A 198 5.57 -2.41 -13.26
C LEU A 198 6.35 -2.04 -14.52
N ASN A 199 5.73 -1.33 -15.46
CA ASN A 199 6.40 -0.82 -16.65
C ASN A 199 7.57 0.10 -16.27
N GLY A 200 7.33 1.01 -15.33
CA GLY A 200 8.35 1.92 -14.79
C GLY A 200 9.55 1.17 -14.20
N GLU A 201 9.29 0.23 -13.29
CA GLU A 201 10.32 -0.59 -12.63
C GLU A 201 11.14 -1.42 -13.64
N VAL A 202 10.48 -2.07 -14.59
CA VAL A 202 11.15 -2.90 -15.61
C VAL A 202 12.01 -2.04 -16.54
N GLU A 203 11.48 -0.93 -17.06
CA GLU A 203 12.22 -0.06 -17.96
C GLU A 203 13.38 0.65 -17.24
N TYR A 204 13.20 0.99 -15.97
CA TYR A 204 14.28 1.54 -15.15
C TYR A 204 15.47 0.58 -15.09
N ARG A 205 15.19 -0.71 -14.86
CA ARG A 205 16.23 -1.76 -14.77
C ARG A 205 16.86 -2.13 -16.10
N LYS A 206 16.20 -1.80 -17.21
CA LYS A 206 16.78 -1.87 -18.56
C LYS A 206 17.70 -0.70 -18.87
N GLY A 207 17.79 0.31 -18.00
CA GLY A 207 18.51 1.56 -18.24
C GLY A 207 17.73 2.55 -19.12
N ASN A 208 16.45 2.29 -19.38
CA ASN A 208 15.59 3.12 -20.21
C ASN A 208 14.94 4.22 -19.35
N TYR A 209 15.75 5.04 -18.69
CA TYR A 209 15.29 5.94 -17.61
C TYR A 209 14.18 6.91 -18.01
N GLU A 210 14.26 7.52 -19.20
CA GLU A 210 13.19 8.43 -19.67
C GLU A 210 11.82 7.73 -19.80
N GLN A 211 11.82 6.50 -20.34
CA GLN A 211 10.60 5.69 -20.45
C GLN A 211 10.12 5.26 -19.07
N ALA A 212 11.05 4.87 -18.19
CA ALA A 212 10.74 4.50 -16.82
C ALA A 212 10.04 5.64 -16.08
N TYR A 213 10.58 6.86 -16.13
CA TYR A 213 9.97 8.02 -15.48
C TYR A 213 8.64 8.42 -16.11
N ALA A 214 8.45 8.24 -17.41
CA ALA A 214 7.15 8.46 -18.04
C ALA A 214 6.09 7.52 -17.46
N HIS A 215 6.39 6.22 -17.36
CA HIS A 215 5.50 5.23 -16.75
C HIS A 215 5.26 5.49 -15.26
N LEU A 216 6.30 5.79 -14.48
CA LEU A 216 6.14 6.08 -13.05
C LEU A 216 5.29 7.34 -12.80
N ARG A 217 5.45 8.39 -13.61
CA ARG A 217 4.58 9.57 -13.54
C ARG A 217 3.14 9.27 -13.98
N ALA A 218 2.94 8.40 -14.98
CA ALA A 218 1.61 7.94 -15.36
C ALA A 218 0.94 7.13 -14.24
N SER A 219 1.69 6.26 -13.56
CA SER A 219 1.22 5.54 -12.37
C SER A 219 0.78 6.51 -11.26
N VAL A 220 1.55 7.57 -11.01
CA VAL A 220 1.17 8.65 -10.08
C VAL A 220 -0.13 9.35 -10.49
N ALA A 221 -0.28 9.69 -11.77
CA ALA A 221 -1.49 10.36 -12.25
C ALA A 221 -2.74 9.46 -12.14
N LEU A 222 -2.59 8.15 -12.39
CA LEU A 222 -3.66 7.17 -12.23
C LEU A 222 -4.04 6.99 -10.75
N ASP A 223 -3.04 6.88 -9.87
CA ASP A 223 -3.19 6.77 -8.41
C ASP A 223 -3.95 7.99 -7.85
N ASP A 224 -3.52 9.21 -8.19
CA ASP A 224 -4.20 10.45 -7.79
C ASP A 224 -5.63 10.56 -8.37
N GLY A 225 -5.89 9.90 -9.50
CA GLY A 225 -7.16 9.90 -10.20
C GLY A 225 -8.18 8.89 -9.68
N LEU A 226 -7.78 7.98 -8.79
CA LEU A 226 -8.68 7.02 -8.17
C LEU A 226 -9.76 7.73 -7.35
N ALA A 227 -10.96 7.16 -7.33
CA ALA A 227 -12.03 7.61 -6.45
C ALA A 227 -11.61 7.48 -4.99
N TYR A 228 -12.00 8.45 -4.17
CA TYR A 228 -11.68 8.45 -2.75
C TYR A 228 -12.21 7.19 -2.07
N ALA A 229 -11.32 6.49 -1.38
CA ALA A 229 -11.59 5.35 -0.53
C ALA A 229 -10.61 5.37 0.65
N GLU A 230 -10.97 4.75 1.77
CA GLU A 230 -10.08 4.61 2.91
C GLU A 230 -10.06 3.15 3.37
N PRO A 231 -8.89 2.51 3.50
CA PRO A 231 -7.61 2.96 2.94
C PRO A 231 -7.71 3.09 1.40
N TRP A 232 -6.81 3.86 0.80
CA TRP A 232 -6.79 4.10 -0.64
C TRP A 232 -6.68 2.80 -1.44
N GLY A 233 -7.22 2.82 -2.67
CA GLY A 233 -7.22 1.63 -3.52
C GLY A 233 -5.83 1.12 -3.88
N TRP A 234 -4.82 1.98 -3.76
CA TRP A 234 -3.43 1.63 -3.87
C TRP A 234 -2.69 1.89 -2.55
N MET A 235 -2.10 0.83 -1.98
CA MET A 235 -1.61 0.84 -0.58
C MET A 235 -0.32 1.63 -0.34
N GLN A 236 0.60 1.63 -1.30
CA GLN A 236 1.87 2.34 -1.20
C GLN A 236 1.83 3.48 -2.22
N PRO A 237 1.90 4.76 -1.80
CA PRO A 237 1.88 5.87 -2.75
C PRO A 237 2.91 5.65 -3.86
N THR A 238 2.43 5.63 -5.10
CA THR A 238 3.26 5.39 -6.31
C THR A 238 4.42 6.37 -6.40
N ARG A 239 4.19 7.59 -5.90
CA ARG A 239 5.17 8.69 -5.73
C ARG A 239 6.43 8.26 -4.99
N HIS A 240 6.37 7.29 -4.07
CA HIS A 240 7.57 6.83 -3.36
C HIS A 240 8.56 6.12 -4.29
N ALA A 241 8.09 5.28 -5.21
CA ALA A 241 8.97 4.63 -6.18
C ALA A 241 9.59 5.65 -7.13
N LEU A 242 8.76 6.57 -7.67
CA LEU A 242 9.24 7.68 -8.50
C LEU A 242 10.30 8.52 -7.77
N GLY A 243 10.03 8.98 -6.55
CA GLY A 243 10.96 9.79 -5.78
C GLY A 243 12.25 9.06 -5.42
N ALA A 244 12.19 7.75 -5.12
CA ALA A 244 13.37 6.97 -4.80
C ALA A 244 14.28 6.81 -6.03
N LEU A 245 13.72 6.45 -7.18
CA LEU A 245 14.46 6.24 -8.41
C LEU A 245 15.00 7.56 -9.00
N LEU A 246 14.27 8.67 -8.84
CA LEU A 246 14.79 10.00 -9.16
C LEU A 246 16.02 10.35 -8.32
N LEU A 247 16.00 10.06 -7.00
CA LEU A 247 17.16 10.27 -6.14
C LEU A 247 18.35 9.37 -6.53
N GLU A 248 18.09 8.14 -6.92
CA GLU A 248 19.14 7.22 -7.41
C GLU A 248 19.92 7.82 -8.59
N GLN A 249 19.23 8.47 -9.54
CA GLN A 249 19.86 9.14 -10.69
C GLN A 249 20.24 10.63 -10.43
N GLY A 250 20.18 11.10 -9.18
CA GLY A 250 20.59 12.45 -8.82
C GLY A 250 19.59 13.57 -9.17
N HIS A 251 18.35 13.24 -9.54
CA HIS A 251 17.27 14.20 -9.81
C HIS A 251 16.61 14.72 -8.52
N ALA A 252 17.42 15.24 -7.59
CA ALA A 252 16.98 15.63 -6.25
C ALA A 252 15.90 16.73 -6.25
N ALA A 253 15.92 17.66 -7.20
CA ALA A 253 14.93 18.74 -7.30
C ALA A 253 13.52 18.21 -7.63
N GLU A 254 13.42 17.23 -8.54
CA GLU A 254 12.14 16.62 -8.87
C GLU A 254 11.65 15.71 -7.74
N ALA A 255 12.55 14.90 -7.17
CA ALA A 255 12.23 14.06 -6.01
C ALA A 255 11.68 14.89 -4.84
N LEU A 256 12.30 16.05 -4.56
CA LEU A 256 11.81 16.99 -3.55
C LEU A 256 10.36 17.40 -3.79
N ALA A 257 9.98 17.70 -5.03
CA ALA A 257 8.61 18.08 -5.39
C ALA A 257 7.63 16.91 -5.22
N VAL A 258 8.06 15.70 -5.58
CA VAL A 258 7.26 14.47 -5.39
C VAL A 258 6.93 14.24 -3.91
N TYR A 259 7.93 14.32 -3.03
CA TYR A 259 7.70 14.15 -1.58
C TYR A 259 6.98 15.34 -0.94
N ARG A 260 7.17 16.56 -1.46
CA ARG A 260 6.45 17.76 -1.00
C ARG A 260 4.94 17.58 -1.18
N ALA A 261 4.54 17.12 -2.36
CA ALA A 261 3.15 16.82 -2.69
C ALA A 261 2.60 15.71 -1.78
N ASP A 262 3.33 14.60 -1.65
CA ASP A 262 2.91 13.46 -0.80
C ASP A 262 2.70 13.88 0.66
N LEU A 263 3.61 14.66 1.24
CA LEU A 263 3.50 15.14 2.63
C LEU A 263 2.43 16.24 2.84
N GLY A 264 1.78 16.71 1.77
CA GLY A 264 0.83 17.83 1.85
C GLY A 264 1.49 19.16 2.21
N LEU A 265 2.75 19.36 1.85
CA LEU A 265 3.50 20.61 2.07
C LEU A 265 3.23 21.65 0.97
N ASP A 266 2.43 21.30 -0.03
CA ASP A 266 1.85 22.20 -1.03
C ASP A 266 0.42 21.73 -1.41
N ASN A 267 -0.18 22.44 -2.37
CA ASN A 267 -1.56 22.19 -2.81
C ASN A 267 -1.64 21.29 -4.05
N THR A 268 -0.60 20.51 -4.36
CA THR A 268 -0.60 19.60 -5.53
C THR A 268 -1.67 18.51 -5.37
N LEU A 269 -1.83 17.98 -4.16
CA LEU A 269 -2.77 16.92 -3.84
C LEU A 269 -3.95 17.46 -3.03
N SER A 270 -5.13 16.89 -3.27
CA SER A 270 -6.29 17.10 -2.40
C SER A 270 -5.97 16.59 -1.00
N ARG A 271 -6.55 17.19 0.04
CA ARG A 271 -6.25 16.85 1.44
C ARG A 271 -6.36 15.35 1.76
N PRO A 272 -7.33 14.61 1.22
CA PRO A 272 -7.37 13.17 1.43
C PRO A 272 -6.17 12.45 0.82
N SER A 273 -5.66 12.86 -0.34
CA SER A 273 -4.49 12.24 -0.97
C SER A 273 -3.14 12.67 -0.37
N GLN A 274 -3.13 13.35 0.78
CA GLN A 274 -1.91 13.78 1.48
C GLN A 274 -1.60 12.86 2.65
N HIS A 275 -0.32 12.58 2.85
CA HIS A 275 0.23 11.63 3.82
C HIS A 275 1.18 12.33 4.82
N PRO A 276 0.68 13.22 5.69
CA PRO A 276 1.51 13.87 6.69
C PRO A 276 2.15 12.84 7.63
N GLU A 277 3.37 13.13 8.09
CA GLU A 277 4.15 12.26 8.99
C GLU A 277 4.47 10.85 8.45
N ASN A 278 4.26 10.60 7.16
CA ASN A 278 4.68 9.37 6.49
C ASN A 278 6.21 9.27 6.52
N VAL A 279 6.74 8.30 7.26
CA VAL A 279 8.18 8.18 7.56
C VAL A 279 9.04 8.12 6.29
N TRP A 280 8.49 7.54 5.22
CA TRP A 280 9.20 7.28 3.98
C TRP A 280 9.32 8.53 3.12
N SER A 281 8.27 9.33 3.06
CA SER A 281 8.29 10.62 2.37
C SER A 281 9.06 11.67 3.16
N LEU A 282 8.99 11.64 4.50
CA LEU A 282 9.85 12.47 5.35
C LEU A 282 11.34 12.17 5.08
N HIS A 283 11.71 10.89 5.04
CA HIS A 283 13.07 10.48 4.70
C HIS A 283 13.48 11.00 3.31
N GLY A 284 12.68 10.71 2.28
CA GLY A 284 12.99 11.13 0.91
C GLY A 284 13.05 12.65 0.74
N TYR A 285 12.17 13.40 1.41
CA TYR A 285 12.16 14.86 1.38
C TYR A 285 13.43 15.46 2.00
N ILE A 286 13.82 14.99 3.19
CA ILE A 286 15.02 15.46 3.90
C ILE A 286 16.28 15.09 3.13
N GLU A 287 16.36 13.88 2.57
CA GLU A 287 17.48 13.48 1.71
C GLU A 287 17.57 14.40 0.48
N SER A 288 16.43 14.70 -0.15
CA SER A 288 16.38 15.61 -1.31
C SER A 288 16.87 17.01 -0.95
N LEU A 289 16.53 17.53 0.25
CA LEU A 289 17.03 18.82 0.73
C LEU A 289 18.54 18.82 0.93
N HIS A 290 19.11 17.78 1.54
CA HIS A 290 20.56 17.66 1.73
C HIS A 290 21.30 17.62 0.38
N ARG A 291 20.79 16.86 -0.60
CA ARG A 291 21.39 16.81 -1.96
C ARG A 291 21.33 18.12 -2.73
N LEU A 292 20.46 19.05 -2.30
CA LEU A 292 20.32 20.39 -2.88
C LEU A 292 21.01 21.47 -2.03
N ASP A 293 21.84 21.08 -1.05
CA ASP A 293 22.53 21.97 -0.11
C ASP A 293 21.58 22.87 0.72
N ARG A 294 20.33 22.42 0.93
CA ARG A 294 19.29 23.12 1.71
C ARG A 294 19.25 22.64 3.17
N CYS A 295 20.41 22.58 3.81
CA CYS A 295 20.59 21.94 5.13
C CYS A 295 19.71 22.56 6.23
N ALA A 296 19.52 23.89 6.25
CA ALA A 296 18.69 24.53 7.26
C ALA A 296 17.22 24.08 7.22
N GLU A 297 16.67 23.82 6.02
CA GLU A 297 15.31 23.30 5.87
C GLU A 297 15.23 21.82 6.27
N ALA A 298 16.28 21.05 6.01
CA ALA A 298 16.37 19.66 6.39
C ALA A 298 16.41 19.51 7.93
N GLU A 299 17.29 20.29 8.58
CA GLU A 299 17.43 20.32 10.05
C GLU A 299 16.13 20.73 10.74
N ALA A 300 15.35 21.65 10.15
CA ALA A 300 14.06 22.07 10.70
C ALA A 300 13.01 20.94 10.71
N LEU A 301 13.13 19.96 9.81
CA LEU A 301 12.20 18.82 9.69
C LEU A 301 12.74 17.53 10.32
N GLN A 302 14.04 17.46 10.64
CA GLN A 302 14.69 16.29 11.23
C GLN A 302 13.96 15.76 12.48
N PRO A 303 13.48 16.59 13.44
CA PRO A 303 12.76 16.07 14.60
C PRO A 303 11.48 15.30 14.27
N ARG A 304 10.79 15.64 13.16
CA ARG A 304 9.60 14.91 12.68
C ARG A 304 9.99 13.54 12.14
N LEU A 305 11.06 13.48 11.34
CA LEU A 305 11.61 12.22 10.85
C LEU A 305 12.11 11.34 12.00
N ASP A 306 12.83 11.90 12.98
CA ASP A 306 13.32 11.15 14.14
C ASP A 306 12.17 10.51 14.94
N LEU A 307 11.07 11.25 15.14
CA LEU A 307 9.87 10.73 15.81
C LEU A 307 9.21 9.61 15.00
N ALA A 308 9.15 9.75 13.67
CA ALA A 308 8.58 8.73 12.80
C ALA A 308 9.47 7.46 12.77
N LEU A 309 10.79 7.62 12.66
CA LEU A 309 11.78 6.54 12.68
C LEU A 309 11.79 5.78 14.02
N ALA A 310 11.56 6.47 15.15
CA ALA A 310 11.49 5.82 16.46
C ALA A 310 10.38 4.75 16.58
N ARG A 311 9.43 4.71 15.63
CA ARG A 311 8.35 3.73 15.56
C ARG A 311 8.57 2.63 14.52
N ALA A 312 9.52 2.81 13.61
CA ALA A 312 9.84 1.82 12.59
C ALA A 312 10.55 0.61 13.22
N ASP A 313 10.24 -0.59 12.73
CA ASP A 313 10.90 -1.84 13.15
C ASP A 313 11.94 -2.34 12.12
N VAL A 314 12.10 -1.60 11.02
CA VAL A 314 13.14 -1.79 10.01
C VAL A 314 13.93 -0.51 9.78
N PRO A 315 15.21 -0.60 9.39
CA PRO A 315 15.95 0.54 8.89
C PRO A 315 15.29 1.13 7.63
N ILE A 316 15.19 2.45 7.58
CA ILE A 316 14.68 3.18 6.42
C ILE A 316 15.84 3.98 5.82
N HIS A 317 16.34 3.49 4.68
CA HIS A 317 17.43 4.11 3.93
C HIS A 317 16.96 4.79 2.65
N ALA A 318 15.77 4.44 2.16
CA ALA A 318 15.11 5.04 1.03
C ALA A 318 13.59 4.93 1.20
N SER A 319 12.83 5.73 0.46
CA SER A 319 11.37 5.67 0.46
C SER A 319 10.80 4.41 -0.22
N CYS A 320 11.61 3.73 -1.04
CA CYS A 320 11.28 2.50 -1.75
C CYS A 320 12.51 1.57 -1.80
N PHE A 321 12.31 0.27 -1.56
CA PHE A 321 13.35 -0.76 -1.72
C PHE A 321 13.68 -1.07 -3.19
N CYS A 322 12.95 -0.46 -4.12
CA CYS A 322 13.31 -0.40 -5.53
C CYS A 322 14.50 0.54 -5.79
N ARG A 323 14.99 1.32 -4.82
CA ARG A 323 16.29 1.99 -4.94
C ARG A 323 17.38 1.07 -4.41
N LEU A 324 18.39 0.79 -5.22
CA LEU A 324 19.51 -0.11 -4.91
C LEU A 324 20.77 0.66 -4.48
N ASP A 325 20.97 1.88 -4.97
CA ASP A 325 22.10 2.73 -4.54
C ASP A 325 21.70 3.57 -3.33
N VAL A 326 21.84 2.98 -2.14
CA VAL A 326 21.44 3.56 -0.86
C VAL A 326 22.62 3.80 0.06
#